data_AF-A0AAW0QRP7-F1
#
_entry.id   AF-A0AAW0QRP7-F1
#
_cell.length_a   1.000
_cell.length_b   1.000
_cell.length_c   1.000
_cell.angle_alpha   90.00
_cell.angle_beta   90.00
_cell.angle_gamma   90.00
#
_symmetry.space_group_name_H-M   'P 1'
#
loop_
_entity.id
_entity.type
_entity.pdbx_description
1 polymer ?
#
loop_
_entity_poly.entity_id
_entity_poly.type
_entity_poly.pdbx_seq_one_letter_code
_entity_poly.pdbx_strand_id
1 'polypeptide(L)'
;MLFKATLASAATLLFAAQAMGATMNTGSDLDARAVLVATDKVSACNCPNNCSHKAGSSCKYRKDGTNGSPTIKGKCSDINGKLVCE
;
A
#
# COMPACT_ATOMS: atom_id res chain seq x y z
N MET A 1 -1.56 70.60 -9.09
CA MET A 1 -2.61 69.97 -8.24
C MET A 1 -3.28 68.86 -9.03
N LEU A 2 -3.84 67.85 -8.34
CA LEU A 2 -4.28 66.52 -8.78
C LEU A 2 -3.12 65.51 -8.87
N PHE A 3 -2.72 64.82 -7.79
CA PHE A 3 -3.53 63.89 -6.97
C PHE A 3 -4.41 62.98 -7.80
N LYS A 4 -3.81 61.94 -8.40
CA LYS A 4 -4.43 60.62 -8.51
C LYS A 4 -3.35 59.56 -8.36
N ALA A 5 -3.01 59.28 -7.11
CA ALA A 5 -2.27 58.09 -6.72
C ALA A 5 -3.18 56.89 -6.96
N THR A 6 -3.00 56.22 -8.10
CA THR A 6 -3.60 54.91 -8.33
C THR A 6 -2.83 53.89 -7.51
N LEU A 7 -3.38 53.57 -6.33
CA LEU A 7 -3.04 52.38 -5.58
C LEU A 7 -3.22 51.16 -6.50
N ALA A 8 -2.12 50.55 -6.91
CA ALA A 8 -2.11 49.22 -7.51
C ALA A 8 -1.30 48.28 -6.62
N SER A 9 -1.76 48.11 -5.38
CA SER A 9 -1.39 46.99 -4.53
C SER A 9 -2.02 45.73 -5.10
N ALA A 10 -1.27 45.01 -5.91
CA ALA A 10 -1.58 43.63 -6.28
C ALA A 10 -0.28 42.89 -6.60
N ALA A 11 0.61 42.81 -5.61
CA ALA A 11 1.56 41.70 -5.55
C ALA A 11 0.71 40.44 -5.27
N THR A 12 0.12 39.90 -6.33
CA THR A 12 -0.55 38.61 -6.30
C THR A 12 0.52 37.58 -5.97
N LEU A 13 0.44 37.10 -4.73
CA LEU A 13 1.26 36.04 -4.18
C LEU A 13 1.21 34.86 -5.16
N LEU A 14 2.37 34.57 -5.76
CA LEU A 14 2.97 33.24 -5.82
C LEU A 14 1.97 32.07 -5.77
N PHE A 15 1.23 31.86 -6.85
CA PHE A 15 0.85 30.51 -7.22
C PHE A 15 2.04 29.90 -7.94
N ALA A 16 3.02 29.43 -7.14
CA ALA A 16 3.97 28.46 -7.62
C ALA A 16 3.16 27.31 -8.21
N ALA A 17 3.29 27.11 -9.52
CA ALA A 17 2.75 25.97 -10.22
C ALA A 17 3.19 24.73 -9.43
N GLN A 18 2.24 24.09 -8.77
CA GLN A 18 2.45 22.80 -8.17
C GLN A 18 2.76 21.91 -9.38
N ALA A 19 4.04 21.60 -9.55
CA ALA A 19 4.48 20.65 -10.55
C ALA A 19 3.64 19.40 -10.33
N MET A 20 2.71 19.15 -11.26
CA MET A 20 2.10 17.84 -11.45
C MET A 20 3.22 16.95 -12.00
N GLY A 21 4.09 16.60 -11.07
CA GLY A 21 5.33 15.86 -11.23
C GLY A 21 5.53 14.98 -10.01
N ALA A 22 4.44 14.50 -9.40
CA ALA A 22 4.47 13.20 -8.76
C ALA A 22 4.38 12.16 -9.88
N THR A 23 5.52 11.99 -10.54
CA THR A 23 5.92 10.71 -11.13
C THR A 23 5.53 9.59 -10.17
N MET A 24 5.07 8.50 -10.77
CA MET A 24 4.53 7.32 -10.11
C MET A 24 5.31 6.97 -8.84
N ASN A 25 4.72 7.21 -7.67
CA ASN A 25 5.02 6.34 -6.55
C ASN A 25 4.11 5.11 -6.70
N THR A 26 4.35 4.32 -7.76
CA THR A 26 4.57 2.90 -7.55
C THR A 26 5.76 2.78 -6.62
N GLY A 27 5.55 3.17 -5.36
CA GLY A 27 6.49 2.98 -4.30
C GLY A 27 6.55 1.49 -4.11
N SER A 28 7.52 0.89 -4.77
CA SER A 28 8.14 -0.40 -4.42
C SER A 28 8.80 -0.33 -3.03
N ASP A 29 8.17 0.39 -2.10
CA ASP A 29 8.58 0.71 -0.73
C ASP A 29 7.32 0.81 0.16
N LEU A 30 6.27 0.02 -0.13
CA LEU A 30 5.71 -0.73 0.97
C LEU A 30 6.80 -1.74 1.28
N ASP A 31 7.57 -1.45 2.33
CA ASP A 31 8.30 -2.41 3.12
C ASP A 31 7.59 -3.77 3.07
N ALA A 32 7.96 -4.60 2.09
CA ALA A 32 7.39 -5.94 1.86
C ALA A 32 7.78 -6.91 2.98
N ARG A 33 8.31 -6.36 4.08
CA ARG A 33 8.84 -7.04 5.25
C ARG A 33 8.21 -6.52 6.55
N ALA A 34 7.33 -5.54 6.50
CA ALA A 34 6.26 -5.42 7.48
C ALA A 34 5.38 -6.63 7.21
N VAL A 35 5.68 -7.72 7.93
CA VAL A 35 4.94 -8.96 7.93
C VAL A 35 3.52 -8.66 8.42
N LEU A 36 2.69 -8.08 7.55
CA LEU A 36 1.25 -8.07 7.72
C LEU A 36 0.84 -9.52 7.60
N VAL A 37 0.67 -10.17 8.77
CA VAL A 37 0.03 -11.48 8.83
C VAL A 37 -1.26 -11.37 8.02
N ALA A 38 -1.35 -12.19 6.98
CA ALA A 38 -2.45 -12.12 6.04
C ALA A 38 -3.80 -12.24 6.76
N THR A 39 -4.82 -11.57 6.26
CA THR A 39 -6.16 -11.61 6.86
C THR A 39 -6.93 -12.88 6.51
N ASP A 40 -6.45 -13.65 5.52
CA ASP A 40 -7.10 -14.84 5.01
C ASP A 40 -6.08 -15.88 4.49
N LYS A 41 -6.54 -17.12 4.33
CA LYS A 41 -5.73 -18.27 3.91
C LYS A 41 -5.08 -18.10 2.54
N VAL A 42 -5.69 -17.35 1.64
CA VAL A 42 -5.23 -17.21 0.26
C VAL A 42 -4.17 -16.12 0.19
N SER A 43 -4.43 -14.95 0.75
CA SER A 43 -3.49 -13.83 0.77
C SER A 43 -2.18 -14.16 1.52
N ALA A 44 -2.20 -15.19 2.37
CA ALA A 44 -1.02 -15.74 3.05
C ALA A 44 -0.03 -16.44 2.11
N CYS A 45 -0.48 -16.80 0.90
CA CYS A 45 0.28 -17.60 -0.04
C CYS A 45 0.35 -17.00 -1.45
N ASN A 46 -0.38 -15.92 -1.72
CA ASN A 46 -0.45 -15.30 -3.04
C ASN A 46 -0.08 -13.82 -2.99
N CYS A 47 0.14 -13.26 -4.18
CA CYS A 47 0.23 -11.81 -4.37
C CYS A 47 -1.03 -11.08 -3.87
N PRO A 48 -0.91 -9.82 -3.41
CA PRO A 48 0.30 -8.98 -3.42
C PRO A 48 1.26 -9.21 -2.24
N ASN A 49 0.80 -9.85 -1.16
CA ASN A 49 1.57 -9.94 0.09
C ASN A 49 2.68 -11.00 0.07
N ASN A 50 2.50 -12.08 -0.70
CA ASN A 50 3.40 -13.24 -0.66
C ASN A 50 3.70 -13.78 -2.07
N CYS A 51 4.05 -12.90 -3.01
CA CYS A 51 4.30 -13.27 -4.41
C CYS A 51 5.43 -14.31 -4.63
N SER A 52 6.36 -14.45 -3.69
CA SER A 52 7.45 -15.42 -3.75
C SER A 52 7.11 -16.77 -3.11
N HIS A 53 5.90 -16.91 -2.54
CA HIS A 53 5.44 -18.16 -1.97
C HIS A 53 5.04 -19.13 -3.08
N LYS A 54 5.32 -20.41 -2.84
CA LYS A 54 5.02 -21.54 -3.72
C LYS A 54 4.40 -22.65 -2.89
N ALA A 55 3.94 -23.72 -3.53
CA ALA A 55 3.49 -24.90 -2.81
C ALA A 55 4.59 -25.39 -1.83
N GLY A 56 4.20 -25.63 -0.58
CA GLY A 56 5.08 -25.96 0.55
C GLY A 56 5.68 -24.76 1.30
N SER A 57 5.52 -23.52 0.82
CA SER A 57 5.97 -22.32 1.53
C SER A 57 5.24 -22.17 2.86
N SER A 58 5.98 -21.78 3.90
CA SER A 58 5.38 -21.47 5.21
C SER A 58 4.48 -20.25 5.11
N CYS A 59 3.27 -20.36 5.60
CA CYS A 59 2.28 -19.29 5.55
C CYS A 59 1.70 -19.01 6.93
N LYS A 60 1.15 -17.81 7.09
CA LYS A 60 0.46 -17.40 8.31
C LYS A 60 -0.65 -16.41 8.00
N TYR A 61 -1.80 -16.62 8.63
CA TYR A 61 -2.97 -15.74 8.49
C TYR A 61 -3.73 -15.60 9.81
N ARG A 62 -4.50 -14.53 9.94
CA ARG A 62 -5.40 -14.28 11.07
C ARG A 62 -6.70 -15.05 10.84
N LYS A 63 -7.13 -15.83 11.82
CA LYS A 63 -8.37 -16.65 11.71
C LYS A 63 -9.59 -15.84 11.27
N ASP A 64 -9.75 -14.65 11.84
CA ASP A 64 -10.93 -13.80 11.63
C ASP A 64 -10.59 -12.49 10.88
N GLY A 65 -9.40 -12.38 10.29
CA GLY A 65 -8.98 -11.22 9.50
C GLY A 65 -8.86 -9.89 10.25
N THR A 66 -9.04 -9.86 11.57
CA THR A 66 -8.98 -8.64 12.39
C THR A 66 -7.69 -8.54 13.20
N ASN A 67 -7.25 -7.30 13.47
CA ASN A 67 -6.04 -7.03 14.23
C ASN A 67 -6.27 -7.42 15.70
N GLY A 68 -5.79 -8.60 16.10
CA GLY A 68 -6.01 -9.18 17.43
C GLY A 68 -6.45 -10.65 17.39
N SER A 69 -6.95 -11.11 16.23
CA SER A 69 -7.25 -12.53 16.03
C SER A 69 -6.02 -13.42 16.13
N PRO A 70 -6.18 -14.67 16.60
CA PRO A 70 -5.10 -15.64 16.62
C PRO A 70 -4.54 -15.85 15.21
N THR A 71 -3.22 -15.89 15.13
CA THR A 71 -2.50 -16.18 13.88
C THR A 71 -2.37 -17.70 13.74
N ILE A 72 -2.92 -18.23 12.66
CA ILE A 72 -2.77 -19.62 12.25
C ILE A 72 -1.55 -19.71 11.34
N LYS A 73 -0.72 -20.73 11.58
CA LYS A 73 0.46 -21.05 10.78
C LYS A 73 0.20 -22.35 10.04
N GLY A 74 0.67 -22.43 8.81
CA GLY A 74 0.49 -23.60 7.95
C GLY A 74 1.50 -23.62 6.80
N LYS A 75 1.17 -24.39 5.77
CA LYS A 75 1.89 -24.40 4.50
C LYS A 75 0.94 -24.08 3.35
N CYS A 76 1.49 -23.47 2.31
CA CYS A 76 0.76 -23.22 1.08
C CYS A 76 0.57 -24.53 0.31
N SER A 77 -0.66 -24.95 0.10
CA SER A 77 -1.03 -26.05 -0.78
C SER A 77 -1.62 -25.51 -2.07
N ASP A 78 -1.24 -26.06 -3.22
CA ASP A 78 -1.90 -25.71 -4.48
C ASP A 78 -3.25 -26.42 -4.57
N ILE A 79 -4.33 -25.64 -4.62
CA ILE A 79 -5.68 -26.13 -4.81
C ILE A 79 -6.22 -25.47 -6.07
N ASN A 80 -6.26 -26.25 -7.16
CA ASN A 80 -6.81 -25.82 -8.44
C ASN A 80 -6.11 -24.57 -9.03
N GLY A 81 -4.77 -24.50 -8.91
CA GLY A 81 -3.96 -23.38 -9.42
C GLY A 81 -3.93 -22.15 -8.50
N LYS A 82 -4.44 -22.25 -7.27
CA LYS A 82 -4.37 -21.20 -6.26
C LYS A 82 -3.72 -21.75 -5.00
N LEU A 83 -2.76 -21.01 -4.44
CA LEU A 83 -2.12 -21.42 -3.20
C LEU A 83 -3.01 -21.09 -2.00
N VAL A 84 -3.28 -22.06 -1.14
CA VAL A 84 -4.11 -21.90 0.07
C VAL A 84 -3.31 -22.32 1.29
N CYS A 85 -3.34 -21.52 2.34
CA CYS A 85 -2.67 -21.83 3.59
C CYS A 85 -3.46 -22.86 4.42
N GLU A 86 -2.86 -24.03 4.66
CA GLU A 86 -3.43 -25.16 5.40
C GLU A 86 -2.52 -25.69 6.50
#